data_AF-A0A2T4JD55-F1
#
_entry.id   AF-A0A2T4JD55-F1
#
_cell.length_a   1.000
_cell.length_b   1.000
_cell.length_c   1.000
_cell.angle_alpha   90.00
_cell.angle_beta   90.00
_cell.angle_gamma   90.00
#
_symmetry.space_group_name_H-M   'P 1'
#
loop_
_entity.id
_entity.type
_entity.pdbx_description
1 polymer ?
#
loop_
_entity_poly.entity_id
_entity_poly.type
_entity_poly.pdbx_seq_one_letter_code
_entity_poly.pdbx_strand_id
1 'polypeptide(L)'
;RALDRARRPKPCQLAFSPALCKLVAGKLSGQWSPQQIAGWLKARYPGDPSMNVSHETIYKSLFIQARGVLKKELLAHLRSRRIMRRGRTATTAGQTRGQIIDAVSIRDRPAEIEDRAIPGHWEGDLLSGARNSHIATLVERSSRFVMLVKVGGKDSDSVVSALIARVQHLPQGVMASLTWDRGTELAYHRKFTIATDVSVYFCDP
;
A
#
# COMPACT_ATOMS: atom_id res chain seq x y z
N ARG A 1 12.64 -18.51 -10.93
CA ARG A 1 13.96 -18.21 -10.29
C ARG A 1 14.10 -16.77 -9.78
N ALA A 2 13.96 -15.72 -10.60
CA ALA A 2 14.01 -14.32 -10.13
C ALA A 2 12.74 -13.88 -9.37
N LEU A 3 11.55 -14.25 -9.87
CA LEU A 3 10.26 -14.01 -9.22
C LEU A 3 10.13 -14.71 -7.86
N ASP A 4 10.64 -15.95 -7.72
CA ASP A 4 10.63 -16.68 -6.43
C ASP A 4 11.55 -16.04 -5.40
N ARG A 5 12.70 -15.52 -5.83
CA ARG A 5 13.65 -14.78 -4.97
C ARG A 5 13.13 -13.39 -4.59
N ALA A 6 12.28 -12.77 -5.42
CA ALA A 6 11.61 -11.50 -5.13
C ALA A 6 10.54 -11.61 -4.03
N ARG A 7 9.93 -12.80 -3.87
CA ARG A 7 8.91 -13.03 -2.82
C ARG A 7 9.44 -12.85 -1.41
N ARG A 8 10.77 -12.96 -1.19
CA ARG A 8 11.49 -12.90 0.11
C ARG A 8 10.56 -13.16 1.30
N PRO A 9 9.93 -14.36 1.39
CA PRO A 9 9.07 -14.64 2.50
C PRO A 9 9.97 -14.63 3.74
N LYS A 10 9.86 -13.59 4.57
CA LYS A 10 10.56 -13.53 5.86
C LYS A 10 9.83 -14.53 6.75
N PRO A 11 10.36 -15.72 6.96
CA PRO A 11 9.65 -16.71 7.73
C PRO A 11 9.57 -16.18 9.17
N CYS A 12 8.41 -16.33 9.79
CA CYS A 12 8.27 -15.91 11.18
C CYS A 12 9.05 -16.86 12.08
N GLN A 13 9.91 -16.35 12.96
CA GLN A 13 10.67 -17.19 13.90
C GLN A 13 9.77 -18.05 14.81
N LEU A 14 8.56 -17.58 15.11
CA LEU A 14 7.55 -18.36 15.83
C LEU A 14 7.04 -19.59 15.05
N ALA A 15 7.18 -19.60 13.72
CA ALA A 15 6.81 -20.74 12.89
C ALA A 15 7.87 -21.85 12.94
N PHE A 16 9.14 -21.50 13.16
CA PHE A 16 10.24 -22.46 13.21
C PHE A 16 10.61 -22.94 14.61
N SER A 17 10.17 -22.24 15.65
CA SER A 17 10.40 -22.64 17.05
C SER A 17 9.08 -22.88 17.78
N PRO A 18 8.57 -24.13 17.77
CA PRO A 18 7.37 -24.51 18.52
C PRO A 18 7.51 -24.23 20.02
N ALA A 19 8.71 -24.37 20.58
CA ALA A 19 9.01 -24.07 21.97
C ALA A 19 8.83 -22.58 22.29
N LEU A 20 9.40 -21.70 21.46
CA LEU A 20 9.23 -20.25 21.60
C LEU A 20 7.77 -19.84 21.43
N CYS A 21 7.07 -20.45 20.47
CA CYS A 21 5.66 -20.18 20.23
C CYS A 21 4.78 -20.53 21.45
N LYS A 22 4.96 -21.74 22.02
CA LYS A 22 4.25 -22.16 23.24
C LYS A 22 4.54 -21.23 24.42
N LEU A 23 5.78 -20.78 24.57
CA LEU A 23 6.18 -19.88 25.64
C LEU A 23 5.52 -18.50 25.49
N VAL A 24 5.54 -17.93 24.28
CA VAL A 24 4.86 -16.66 23.98
C VAL A 24 3.36 -16.79 24.24
N ALA A 25 2.72 -17.86 23.78
CA ALA A 25 1.30 -18.11 24.02
C ALA A 25 0.97 -18.21 25.53
N GLY A 26 1.76 -18.97 26.29
CA GLY A 26 1.58 -19.12 27.74
C GLY A 26 1.71 -17.78 28.49
N LYS A 27 2.66 -16.93 28.10
CA LYS A 27 2.80 -15.60 28.72
C LYS A 27 1.69 -14.65 28.33
N LEU A 28 1.18 -14.71 27.10
CA LEU A 28 0.00 -13.96 26.69
C LEU A 28 -1.20 -14.37 27.54
N SER A 29 -1.44 -15.67 27.73
CA SER A 29 -2.50 -16.16 28.64
C SER A 29 -2.31 -15.68 30.08
N GLY A 30 -1.06 -15.49 30.53
CA GLY A 30 -0.72 -14.87 31.82
C GLY A 30 -0.85 -13.34 31.86
N GLN A 31 -1.49 -12.69 30.88
CA GLN A 31 -1.71 -11.24 30.79
C GLN A 31 -0.43 -10.39 30.62
N TRP A 32 0.65 -10.99 30.10
CA TRP A 32 1.86 -10.25 29.74
C TRP A 32 1.67 -9.52 28.41
N SER A 33 2.07 -8.25 28.34
CA SER A 33 2.08 -7.53 27.07
C SER A 33 3.18 -8.06 26.12
N PRO A 34 2.99 -8.00 24.79
CA PRO A 34 4.02 -8.38 23.83
C PRO A 34 5.38 -7.71 24.07
N GLN A 35 5.39 -6.44 24.52
CA GLN A 35 6.61 -5.73 24.91
C GLN A 35 7.32 -6.38 26.10
N GLN A 36 6.58 -6.73 27.16
CA GLN A 36 7.13 -7.42 28.33
C GLN A 36 7.65 -8.81 27.96
N ILE A 37 6.95 -9.54 27.09
CA ILE A 37 7.37 -10.87 26.62
C ILE A 37 8.71 -10.76 25.87
N ALA A 38 8.80 -9.83 24.91
CA ALA A 38 10.04 -9.62 24.15
C ALA A 38 11.21 -9.21 25.04
N GLY A 39 10.98 -8.30 26.00
CA GLY A 39 12.01 -7.89 26.97
C GLY A 39 12.45 -9.04 27.88
N TRP A 40 11.50 -9.82 28.39
CA TRP A 40 11.78 -10.98 29.24
C TRP A 40 12.57 -12.06 28.50
N LEU A 41 12.24 -12.34 27.24
CA LEU A 41 12.96 -13.33 26.42
C LEU A 41 14.43 -12.94 26.26
N LYS A 42 14.69 -11.67 25.95
CA LYS A 42 16.05 -11.14 25.81
C LYS A 42 16.85 -11.23 27.12
N ALA A 43 16.21 -10.99 28.25
CA ALA A 43 16.84 -11.09 29.57
C ALA A 43 17.08 -12.55 30.00
N ARG A 44 16.15 -13.45 29.69
CA ARG A 44 16.20 -14.87 30.12
C ARG A 44 17.15 -15.71 29.25
N TYR A 45 17.30 -15.36 27.98
CA TYR A 45 18.07 -16.09 26.96
C TYR A 45 19.06 -15.17 26.21
N PRO A 46 20.02 -14.53 26.91
CA PRO A 46 20.91 -13.54 26.30
C PRO A 46 21.85 -14.12 25.23
N GLY A 47 22.20 -15.41 25.33
CA GLY A 47 23.10 -16.11 24.41
C GLY A 47 22.42 -16.95 23.33
N ASP A 48 21.08 -16.98 23.28
CA ASP A 48 20.34 -17.80 22.32
C ASP A 48 19.44 -16.94 21.42
N PRO A 49 19.92 -16.55 20.22
CA PRO A 49 19.14 -15.80 19.25
C PRO A 49 17.86 -16.51 18.80
N SER A 50 17.81 -17.85 18.90
CA SER A 50 16.62 -18.62 18.50
C SER A 50 15.43 -18.38 19.43
N MET A 51 15.69 -17.92 20.65
CA MET A 51 14.70 -17.60 21.68
C MET A 51 14.31 -16.11 21.71
N ASN A 52 14.82 -15.30 20.77
CA ASN A 52 14.49 -13.88 20.68
C ASN A 52 13.37 -13.64 19.67
N VAL A 53 12.39 -12.80 20.04
CA VAL A 53 11.35 -12.31 19.12
C VAL A 53 10.97 -10.88 19.47
N SER A 54 10.76 -10.04 18.46
CA SER A 54 10.31 -8.67 18.69
C SER A 54 8.82 -8.64 19.07
N HIS A 55 8.43 -7.69 19.90
CA HIS A 55 7.02 -7.48 20.26
C HIS A 55 6.14 -7.21 19.02
N GLU A 56 6.70 -6.57 18.00
CA GLU A 56 6.05 -6.37 16.70
C GLU A 56 5.75 -7.69 15.99
N THR A 57 6.65 -8.67 16.07
CA THR A 57 6.43 -10.00 15.50
C THR A 57 5.33 -10.74 16.24
N ILE A 58 5.24 -10.59 17.57
CA ILE A 58 4.14 -11.14 18.37
C ILE A 58 2.80 -10.50 17.94
N TYR A 59 2.72 -9.17 17.83
CA TYR A 59 1.52 -8.48 17.36
C TYR A 59 1.11 -8.94 15.95
N LYS A 60 2.03 -8.95 14.99
CA LYS A 60 1.74 -9.41 13.62
C LYS A 60 1.25 -10.85 13.57
N SER A 61 1.75 -11.70 14.47
CA SER A 61 1.36 -13.11 14.55
C SER A 61 -0.02 -13.31 15.15
N LEU A 62 -0.49 -12.39 16.00
CA LEU A 62 -1.85 -12.37 16.53
C LEU A 62 -2.86 -11.78 15.52
N PHE A 63 -2.49 -10.71 14.80
CA PHE A 63 -3.40 -10.03 13.87
C PHE A 63 -3.48 -10.65 12.48
N ILE A 64 -2.39 -11.25 11.99
CA ILE A 64 -2.33 -11.87 10.66
C ILE A 64 -2.56 -13.38 10.80
N GLN A 65 -3.82 -13.79 10.76
CA GLN A 65 -4.22 -15.20 10.93
C GLN A 65 -3.60 -16.14 9.88
N ALA A 66 -3.33 -15.64 8.67
CA ALA A 66 -2.63 -16.38 7.62
C ALA A 66 -1.23 -16.88 8.03
N ARG A 67 -0.64 -16.37 9.13
CA ARG A 67 0.62 -16.89 9.67
C ARG A 67 0.45 -18.21 10.43
N GLY A 68 -0.74 -18.51 10.96
CA GLY A 68 -1.06 -19.78 11.63
C GLY A 68 -0.26 -20.10 12.91
N VAL A 69 0.58 -19.19 13.42
CA VAL A 69 1.49 -19.49 14.53
C VAL A 69 0.87 -19.28 15.91
N LEU A 70 -0.03 -18.31 16.08
CA LEU A 70 -0.69 -18.00 17.36
C LEU A 70 -2.20 -18.05 17.17
N LYS A 71 -2.91 -18.64 18.15
CA LYS A 71 -4.38 -18.70 18.13
C LYS A 71 -5.00 -17.32 18.25
N LYS A 72 -6.05 -17.04 17.47
CA LYS A 72 -6.82 -15.78 17.50
C LYS A 72 -7.34 -15.44 18.90
N GLU A 73 -7.73 -16.44 19.68
CA GLU A 73 -8.25 -16.29 21.05
C GLU A 73 -7.29 -15.53 21.97
N LEU A 74 -5.98 -15.61 21.72
CA LEU A 74 -4.97 -14.92 22.52
C LEU A 74 -5.06 -13.38 22.43
N LEU A 75 -5.79 -12.85 21.44
CA LEU A 75 -6.11 -11.42 21.35
C LEU A 75 -6.89 -10.92 22.57
N ALA A 76 -7.68 -11.78 23.22
CA ALA A 76 -8.46 -11.42 24.40
C ALA A 76 -7.59 -11.00 25.61
N HIS A 77 -6.33 -11.45 25.64
CA HIS A 77 -5.38 -11.12 26.72
C HIS A 77 -4.56 -9.86 26.43
N LEU A 78 -4.74 -9.21 25.27
CA LEU A 78 -4.11 -7.93 25.01
C LEU A 78 -4.83 -6.81 25.76
N ARG A 79 -4.06 -5.99 26.49
CA ARG A 79 -4.55 -4.80 27.18
C ARG A 79 -5.26 -3.79 26.26
N SER A 80 -4.91 -3.81 24.97
CA SER A 80 -5.53 -3.01 23.94
C SER A 80 -6.03 -3.91 22.83
N ARG A 81 -7.34 -3.86 22.55
CA ARG A 81 -7.98 -4.61 21.45
C ARG A 81 -7.73 -3.97 20.08
N ARG A 82 -6.83 -2.99 19.99
CA ARG A 82 -6.51 -2.32 18.72
C ARG A 82 -5.77 -3.30 17.81
N ILE A 83 -6.36 -3.58 16.65
CA ILE A 83 -5.83 -4.49 15.62
C ILE A 83 -4.54 -3.95 14.98
N MET A 84 -4.31 -2.63 15.06
CA MET A 84 -3.13 -2.00 14.50
C MET A 84 -2.64 -0.87 15.40
N ARG A 85 -1.32 -0.80 15.60
CA ARG A 85 -0.68 0.33 16.24
C ARG A 85 -0.75 1.53 15.31
N ARG A 86 -1.48 2.57 15.71
CA ARG A 86 -1.41 3.89 15.06
C ARG A 86 -0.16 4.60 15.56
N GLY A 87 0.58 5.23 14.64
CA GLY A 87 1.69 6.12 15.02
C GLY A 87 1.18 7.22 15.95
N ARG A 88 2.01 7.71 16.88
CA ARG A 88 1.61 8.78 17.81
C ARG A 88 1.18 10.06 17.10
N THR A 89 1.71 10.28 15.90
CA THR A 89 1.42 11.40 14.99
C THR A 89 0.41 11.05 13.89
N ALA A 90 -0.09 9.82 13.84
CA ALA A 90 -1.06 9.41 12.82
C ALA A 90 -2.45 9.95 13.18
N THR A 91 -2.77 11.15 12.69
CA THR A 91 -4.09 11.76 12.77
C THR A 91 -4.81 11.63 11.44
N THR A 92 -6.09 11.25 11.50
CA THR A 92 -7.02 11.31 10.35
C THR A 92 -7.78 12.64 10.34
N ALA A 93 -7.62 13.46 11.37
CA ALA A 93 -8.19 14.80 11.45
C ALA A 93 -7.59 15.68 10.34
N GLY A 94 -8.45 16.24 9.47
CA GLY A 94 -8.04 17.04 8.32
C GLY A 94 -7.70 16.24 7.05
N GLN A 95 -7.68 14.91 7.11
CA GLN A 95 -7.68 14.09 5.89
C GLN A 95 -9.11 13.92 5.42
N THR A 96 -9.54 14.76 4.47
CA THR A 96 -10.67 14.44 3.62
C THR A 96 -10.30 13.18 2.84
N ARG A 97 -10.60 12.00 3.38
CA ARG A 97 -10.79 10.79 2.57
C ARG A 97 -12.09 10.98 1.78
N GLY A 98 -12.13 12.03 0.96
CA GLY A 98 -13.21 12.27 0.04
C GLY A 98 -13.22 11.11 -0.93
N GLN A 99 -14.38 10.50 -1.10
CA GLN A 99 -14.57 9.64 -2.26
C GLN A 99 -14.39 10.52 -3.49
N ILE A 100 -13.58 10.05 -4.44
CA ILE A 100 -13.53 10.65 -5.78
C ILE A 100 -14.93 10.45 -6.37
N ILE A 101 -15.65 11.56 -6.54
CA ILE A 101 -17.01 11.57 -7.07
C ILE A 101 -16.95 11.04 -8.49
N ASP A 102 -17.82 10.09 -8.84
CA ASP A 102 -17.87 9.47 -10.17
C ASP A 102 -16.58 8.76 -10.61
N ALA A 103 -15.81 8.22 -9.66
CA ALA A 103 -14.69 7.34 -9.96
C ALA A 103 -15.16 6.03 -10.58
N VAL A 104 -14.67 5.71 -11.79
CA VAL A 104 -14.87 4.42 -12.44
C VAL A 104 -13.89 3.40 -11.84
N SER A 105 -14.35 2.21 -11.46
CA SER A 105 -13.48 1.20 -10.87
C SER A 105 -12.54 0.61 -11.91
N ILE A 106 -11.34 0.21 -11.48
CA ILE A 106 -10.42 -0.66 -12.21
C ILE A 106 -11.10 -1.94 -12.71
N ARG A 107 -12.13 -2.42 -12.02
CA ARG A 107 -12.88 -3.62 -12.40
C ARG A 107 -13.78 -3.41 -13.61
N ASP A 108 -14.15 -2.16 -13.89
CA ASP A 108 -15.00 -1.80 -15.02
C ASP A 108 -14.18 -1.59 -16.31
N ARG A 109 -12.89 -1.94 -16.29
CA ARG A 109 -12.03 -1.88 -17.47
C ARG A 109 -12.42 -2.93 -18.50
N PRO A 110 -12.40 -2.57 -19.79
CA PRO A 110 -12.37 -3.55 -20.87
C PRO A 110 -11.25 -4.56 -20.67
N ALA A 111 -11.53 -5.83 -20.98
CA ALA A 111 -10.57 -6.93 -20.78
C ALA A 111 -9.26 -6.75 -21.58
N GLU A 112 -9.32 -6.06 -22.72
CA GLU A 112 -8.17 -5.69 -23.56
C GLU A 112 -7.10 -4.85 -22.84
N ILE A 113 -7.45 -4.16 -21.74
CA ILE A 113 -6.49 -3.35 -20.97
C ILE A 113 -5.57 -4.23 -20.11
N GLU A 114 -6.04 -5.42 -19.72
CA GLU A 114 -5.34 -6.24 -18.72
C GLU A 114 -4.13 -6.99 -19.28
N ASP A 115 -4.23 -7.48 -20.51
CA ASP A 115 -3.18 -8.31 -21.13
C ASP A 115 -1.92 -7.52 -21.54
N ARG A 116 -2.01 -6.19 -21.59
CA ARG A 116 -0.93 -5.26 -21.99
C ARG A 116 -0.43 -5.52 -23.42
N ALA A 117 -1.21 -6.20 -24.24
CA ALA A 117 -0.86 -6.53 -25.62
C ALA A 117 -1.02 -5.33 -26.55
N ILE A 118 -1.97 -4.43 -26.24
CA ILE A 118 -2.29 -3.25 -27.05
C ILE A 118 -1.67 -2.00 -26.43
N PRO A 119 -0.87 -1.22 -27.19
CA PRO A 119 -0.40 0.09 -26.74
C PRO A 119 -1.53 1.09 -26.56
N GLY A 120 -1.35 2.03 -25.63
CA GLY A 120 -2.28 3.16 -25.44
C GLY A 120 -3.00 3.15 -24.10
N HIS A 121 -2.73 2.16 -23.26
CA HIS A 121 -3.21 2.11 -21.88
C HIS A 121 -2.09 2.52 -20.93
N TRP A 122 -2.32 3.57 -20.15
CA TRP A 122 -1.30 4.18 -19.30
C TRP A 122 -1.64 4.01 -17.83
N GLU A 123 -0.60 3.89 -17.01
CA GLU A 123 -0.67 3.98 -15.55
C GLU A 123 -0.01 5.28 -15.12
N GLY A 124 -0.59 5.96 -14.13
CA GLY A 124 0.02 7.13 -13.55
C GLY A 124 -0.07 7.17 -12.04
N ASP A 125 0.88 7.94 -11.49
CA ASP A 125 1.09 8.11 -10.05
C ASP A 125 1.67 9.50 -9.79
N LEU A 126 1.37 10.08 -8.62
CA LEU A 126 1.90 11.36 -8.19
C LEU A 126 3.03 11.19 -7.16
N LEU A 127 4.26 11.44 -7.60
CA LEU A 127 5.41 11.49 -6.72
C LEU A 127 5.51 12.85 -6.04
N SER A 128 5.61 12.84 -4.71
CA SER A 128 5.84 14.04 -3.89
C SER A 128 7.26 14.04 -3.33
N GLY A 129 8.02 15.08 -3.63
CA GLY A 129 9.39 15.29 -3.18
C GLY A 129 9.51 16.30 -2.04
N ALA A 130 10.75 16.58 -1.64
CA ALA A 130 11.04 17.64 -0.68
C ALA A 130 10.66 19.03 -1.24
N ARG A 131 10.49 20.01 -0.33
CA ARG A 131 10.18 21.42 -0.68
C ARG A 131 8.91 21.58 -1.54
N ASN A 132 7.88 20.76 -1.28
CA ASN A 132 6.59 20.82 -1.97
C ASN A 132 6.72 20.70 -3.51
N SER A 133 7.61 19.81 -3.95
CA SER A 133 7.79 19.49 -5.37
C SER A 133 6.98 18.25 -5.74
N HIS A 134 6.39 18.25 -6.94
CA HIS A 134 5.52 17.17 -7.40
C HIS A 134 5.81 16.80 -8.85
N ILE A 135 5.83 15.51 -9.14
CA ILE A 135 5.97 14.96 -10.49
C ILE A 135 4.90 13.88 -10.67
N ALA A 136 4.03 14.08 -11.66
CA ALA A 136 3.18 13.01 -12.15
C ALA A 136 3.99 12.12 -13.11
N THR A 137 3.94 10.83 -12.87
CA THR A 137 4.52 9.82 -13.77
C THR A 137 3.40 9.24 -14.62
N LEU A 138 3.66 9.04 -15.91
CA LEU A 138 2.77 8.38 -16.85
C LEU A 138 3.55 7.28 -17.55
N VAL A 139 3.13 6.04 -17.42
CA VAL A 139 3.83 4.86 -17.94
C VAL A 139 2.89 4.09 -18.87
N GLU A 140 3.30 3.93 -20.13
CA GLU A 140 2.55 3.15 -21.10
C GLU A 140 2.72 1.64 -20.81
N ARG A 141 1.61 0.91 -20.73
CA ARG A 141 1.59 -0.46 -20.17
C ARG A 141 2.18 -1.52 -21.10
N SER A 142 2.31 -1.28 -22.41
CA SER A 142 2.90 -2.25 -23.34
C SER A 142 4.41 -2.03 -23.50
N SER A 143 4.79 -0.87 -24.03
CA SER A 143 6.15 -0.42 -24.33
C SER A 143 6.97 0.00 -23.11
N ARG A 144 6.34 0.29 -21.96
CA ARG A 144 6.97 0.89 -20.77
C ARG A 144 7.54 2.29 -21.00
N PHE A 145 7.11 2.98 -22.05
CA PHE A 145 7.50 4.37 -22.26
C PHE A 145 7.02 5.24 -21.09
N VAL A 146 7.92 6.05 -20.53
CA VAL A 146 7.67 6.87 -19.34
C VAL A 146 7.69 8.35 -19.72
N MET A 147 6.67 9.08 -19.27
CA MET A 147 6.67 10.53 -19.25
C MET A 147 6.63 11.04 -17.83
N LEU A 148 7.48 12.04 -17.56
CA LEU A 148 7.49 12.78 -16.31
C LEU A 148 6.86 14.14 -16.55
N VAL A 149 5.84 14.46 -15.77
CA VAL A 149 5.11 15.74 -15.84
C VAL A 149 5.35 16.48 -14.55
N LYS A 150 6.07 17.61 -14.62
CA LYS A 150 6.25 18.49 -13.47
C LYS A 150 4.91 19.15 -13.14
N VAL A 151 4.50 19.07 -11.88
CA VAL A 151 3.24 19.65 -11.41
C VAL A 151 3.52 20.78 -10.39
N GLY A 152 2.75 21.86 -10.47
CA GLY A 152 2.88 23.02 -9.57
C GLY A 152 2.42 22.75 -8.13
N GLY A 153 1.57 21.74 -7.91
CA GLY A 153 0.99 21.39 -6.62
C GLY A 153 0.38 19.99 -6.65
N LYS A 154 0.01 19.47 -5.48
CA LYS A 154 -0.67 18.16 -5.34
C LYS A 154 -2.19 18.25 -5.34
N ASP A 155 -2.74 19.46 -5.43
CA ASP A 155 -4.18 19.66 -5.55
C ASP A 155 -4.68 19.20 -6.92
N SER A 156 -5.97 18.87 -7.00
CA SER A 156 -6.54 18.25 -8.19
C SER A 156 -6.52 19.15 -9.42
N ASP A 157 -6.57 20.47 -9.24
CA ASP A 157 -6.58 21.42 -10.35
C ASP A 157 -5.19 21.53 -10.98
N SER A 158 -4.14 21.66 -10.15
CA SER A 158 -2.74 21.64 -10.60
C SER A 158 -2.39 20.35 -11.35
N VAL A 159 -2.75 19.18 -10.79
CA VAL A 159 -2.44 17.88 -11.39
C VAL A 159 -3.19 17.68 -12.70
N VAL A 160 -4.51 17.86 -12.71
CA VAL A 160 -5.32 17.67 -13.91
C VAL A 160 -4.91 18.63 -15.03
N SER A 161 -4.65 19.90 -14.72
CA SER A 161 -4.23 20.88 -15.73
C SER A 161 -2.89 20.50 -16.36
N ALA A 162 -1.92 20.07 -15.56
CA ALA A 162 -0.62 19.61 -16.06
C ALA A 162 -0.74 18.35 -16.93
N LEU A 163 -1.62 17.41 -16.54
CA LEU A 163 -1.88 16.19 -17.31
C LEU A 163 -2.58 16.50 -18.64
N ILE A 164 -3.61 17.35 -18.66
CA ILE A 164 -4.30 17.79 -19.89
C ILE A 164 -3.28 18.41 -20.84
N ALA A 165 -2.50 19.38 -20.34
CA ALA A 165 -1.48 20.05 -21.14
C ALA A 165 -0.50 19.03 -21.73
N ARG A 166 -0.05 18.03 -20.96
CA ARG A 166 0.88 17.03 -21.49
C ARG A 166 0.23 16.14 -22.55
N VAL A 167 -0.98 15.63 -22.30
CA VAL A 167 -1.66 14.67 -23.18
C VAL A 167 -2.08 15.31 -24.50
N GLN A 168 -2.48 16.59 -24.50
CA GLN A 168 -2.81 17.31 -25.72
C GLN A 168 -1.62 17.54 -26.66
N HIS A 169 -0.38 17.42 -26.16
CA HIS A 169 0.83 17.47 -27.00
C HIS A 169 1.23 16.10 -27.57
N LEU A 170 0.49 15.03 -27.24
CA LEU A 170 0.72 13.72 -27.82
C LEU A 170 -0.06 13.59 -29.14
N PRO A 171 0.44 12.81 -30.11
CA PRO A 171 -0.36 12.42 -31.24
C PRO A 171 -1.68 11.77 -30.80
N GLN A 172 -2.75 12.05 -31.53
CA GLN A 172 -4.07 11.49 -31.24
C GLN A 172 -4.02 9.96 -31.25
N GLY A 173 -4.72 9.33 -30.30
CA GLY A 173 -4.77 7.87 -30.17
C GLY A 173 -3.60 7.23 -29.42
N VAL A 174 -2.57 8.01 -29.01
CA VAL A 174 -1.46 7.48 -28.20
C VAL A 174 -1.88 7.13 -26.77
N MET A 175 -2.93 7.77 -26.26
CA MET A 175 -3.49 7.48 -24.95
C MET A 175 -5.00 7.25 -25.10
N ALA A 176 -5.45 6.02 -24.86
CA ALA A 176 -6.85 5.63 -24.86
C ALA A 176 -7.41 5.61 -23.43
N SER A 177 -6.59 5.17 -22.47
CA SER A 177 -7.00 5.12 -21.06
C SER A 177 -5.88 5.47 -20.09
N LEU A 178 -6.24 6.02 -18.94
CA LEU A 178 -5.36 6.28 -17.81
C LEU A 178 -5.87 5.55 -16.55
N THR A 179 -4.96 4.84 -15.91
CA THR A 179 -5.14 4.19 -14.61
C THR A 179 -4.47 5.02 -13.53
N TRP A 180 -5.18 5.33 -12.45
CA TRP A 180 -4.62 6.04 -11.30
C TRP A 180 -4.95 5.33 -9.98
N ASP A 181 -4.14 5.58 -8.94
CA ASP A 181 -4.50 5.17 -7.59
C ASP A 181 -5.69 6.01 -7.07
N ARG A 182 -6.24 5.68 -5.89
CA ARG A 182 -7.37 6.45 -5.31
C ARG A 182 -6.92 7.74 -4.61
N GLY A 183 -5.79 8.31 -5.01
CA GLY A 183 -5.34 9.60 -4.54
C GLY A 183 -6.30 10.73 -4.92
N THR A 184 -6.54 11.65 -3.99
CA THR A 184 -7.45 12.79 -4.21
C THR A 184 -6.93 13.79 -5.25
N GLU A 185 -5.65 13.71 -5.61
CA GLU A 185 -5.04 14.54 -6.63
C GLU A 185 -5.63 14.37 -8.03
N LEU A 186 -6.35 13.28 -8.30
CA LEU A 186 -7.08 13.11 -9.56
C LEU A 186 -8.60 13.21 -9.38
N ALA A 187 -9.07 13.87 -8.32
CA ALA A 187 -10.51 14.01 -8.04
C ALA A 187 -11.29 14.78 -9.13
N TYR A 188 -10.62 15.58 -9.97
CA TYR A 188 -11.22 16.27 -11.11
C TYR A 188 -11.00 15.52 -12.44
N HIS A 189 -10.87 14.19 -12.43
CA HIS A 189 -10.62 13.35 -13.62
C HIS A 189 -11.63 13.53 -14.76
N ARG A 190 -12.87 13.95 -14.46
CA ARG A 190 -13.86 14.26 -15.51
C ARG A 190 -13.40 15.43 -16.40
N LYS A 191 -12.77 16.47 -15.84
CA LYS A 191 -12.21 17.57 -16.63
C LYS A 191 -11.12 17.04 -17.57
N PHE A 192 -10.27 16.14 -17.08
CA PHE A 192 -9.25 15.47 -17.88
C PHE A 192 -9.88 14.66 -19.02
N THR A 193 -10.87 13.82 -18.72
CA THR A 193 -11.57 12.97 -19.70
C THR A 193 -12.20 13.84 -20.79
N ILE A 194 -12.94 14.90 -20.42
CA ILE A 194 -13.59 15.79 -21.39
C ILE A 194 -12.57 16.51 -22.28
N ALA A 195 -11.43 16.92 -21.74
CA ALA A 195 -10.43 17.69 -22.48
C ALA A 195 -9.51 16.83 -23.39
N THR A 196 -9.48 15.51 -23.19
CA THR A 196 -8.51 14.62 -23.84
C THR A 196 -9.14 13.40 -24.50
N ASP A 197 -10.43 13.12 -24.25
CA ASP A 197 -11.13 11.90 -24.65
C ASP A 197 -10.53 10.60 -24.08
N VAL A 198 -9.70 10.72 -23.02
CA VAL A 198 -9.04 9.58 -22.36
C VAL A 198 -9.91 9.04 -21.23
N SER A 199 -10.22 7.75 -21.26
CA SER A 199 -10.97 7.08 -20.19
C SER A 199 -10.12 6.93 -18.92
N VAL A 200 -10.66 7.32 -17.75
CA VAL A 200 -9.93 7.25 -16.47
C VAL A 200 -10.52 6.18 -15.55
N TYR A 201 -9.66 5.32 -15.00
CA TYR A 201 -10.02 4.23 -14.08
C TYR A 201 -9.21 4.28 -12.78
N PHE A 202 -9.86 4.00 -11.67
CA PHE A 202 -9.26 4.07 -10.33
C PHE A 202 -9.08 2.68 -9.70
N CYS A 203 -7.93 2.46 -9.06
CA CYS A 203 -7.67 1.25 -8.28
C CYS A 203 -8.72 1.02 -7.17
N ASP A 204 -8.79 -0.20 -6.64
CA ASP A 204 -9.62 -0.53 -5.48
C ASP A 204 -9.02 0.08 -4.18
N PRO A 205 -9.85 0.41 -3.16
CA PRO A 205 -9.39 0.91 -1.86
C PRO A 205 -8.61 -0.10 -1.00
#